data_AF-A0A2G9YU11-F1
#
_entry.id   AF-A0A2G9YU11-F1
#
_cell.length_a   1.000
_cell.length_b   1.000
_cell.length_c   1.000
_cell.angle_alpha   90.00
_cell.angle_beta   90.00
_cell.angle_gamma   90.00
#
_symmetry.space_group_name_H-M   'P 1'
#
loop_
_entity.id
_entity.type
_entity.pdbx_description
1 polymer ?
#
loop_
_entity_poly.entity_id
_entity_poly.type
_entity_poly.pdbx_seq_one_letter_code
_entity_poly.pdbx_strand_id
1 'polypeptide(L)' 'DNELEGELIGRKVDGFGEDIKAVTFHDLEVKQTENKIWEGTVLFDI' A
#
# COMPACT_ATOMS: atom_id res chain seq x y z
N ASP A 1 18.93 -1.48 13.04
CA ASP A 1 18.18 -0.45 12.31
C ASP A 1 16.78 -0.98 12.00
N ASN A 2 15.74 -0.30 12.47
CA ASN A 2 14.33 -0.73 12.38
C ASN A 2 13.45 0.36 11.73
N GLU A 3 14.03 1.13 10.80
CA GLU A 3 13.36 2.28 10.18
C GLU A 3 13.31 2.08 8.67
N LEU A 4 12.24 2.59 8.05
CA LEU A 4 12.04 2.55 6.60
C LEU A 4 11.88 3.98 6.10
N GLU A 5 12.70 4.37 5.13
CA GLU A 5 12.61 5.67 4.46
C GLU A 5 11.99 5.50 3.06
N GLY A 6 11.20 6.48 2.65
CA GLY A 6 10.58 6.50 1.32
C GLY A 6 10.25 7.91 0.86
N GLU A 7 10.23 8.12 -0.45
CA GLU A 7 9.88 9.38 -1.08
C GLU A 7 8.54 9.23 -1.82
N LEU A 8 7.63 10.19 -1.63
CA LEU A 8 6.34 10.24 -2.30
C LEU A 8 6.36 11.34 -3.35
N ILE A 9 6.07 10.98 -4.60
CA ILE A 9 5.96 11.92 -5.72
C ILE A 9 4.51 11.86 -6.23
N GLY A 10 3.88 13.03 -6.38
CA GLY A 10 2.50 13.11 -6.83
C GLY A 10 2.13 14.49 -7.37
N ARG A 11 0.90 14.60 -7.88
CA ARG A 11 0.29 15.86 -8.31
C ARG A 11 -1.04 16.04 -7.59
N LYS A 12 -1.41 17.28 -7.30
CA LYS A 12 -2.70 17.59 -6.71
C LYS A 12 -3.80 17.24 -7.71
N VAL A 13 -4.86 16.59 -7.23
CA VAL A 13 -6.06 16.31 -8.00
C VAL A 13 -7.28 16.79 -7.22
N ASP A 14 -8.35 17.15 -7.93
CA ASP A 14 -9.58 17.69 -7.30
C ASP A 14 -10.47 16.61 -6.67
N GLY A 15 -10.20 15.33 -6.99
CA GLY A 15 -10.83 14.16 -6.37
C GLY A 15 -10.45 12.88 -7.10
N PHE A 16 -10.42 11.78 -6.35
CA PHE A 16 -10.54 10.43 -6.91
C PHE A 16 -11.98 10.00 -6.68
N GLY A 17 -12.62 9.34 -7.63
CA GLY A 17 -14.08 9.08 -7.60
C GLY A 17 -14.62 8.38 -6.34
N GLU A 18 -13.74 7.81 -5.52
CA GLU A 18 -14.01 7.27 -4.20
C GLU A 18 -12.90 7.71 -3.22
N ASP A 19 -13.28 8.12 -2.01
CA ASP A 19 -12.35 8.51 -0.96
C ASP A 19 -11.98 7.29 -0.10
N ILE A 20 -10.69 6.99 0.05
CA ILE A 20 -10.23 5.90 0.93
C ILE A 20 -10.51 6.28 2.39
N LYS A 21 -11.38 5.51 3.06
CA LYS A 21 -11.78 5.78 4.46
C LYS A 21 -10.74 5.30 5.46
N ALA A 22 -10.14 4.14 5.24
CA ALA A 22 -9.14 3.57 6.12
C ALA A 22 -8.23 2.54 5.42
N VAL A 23 -6.98 2.46 5.88
CA VAL A 23 -6.09 1.32 5.61
C VAL A 23 -6.40 0.25 6.64
N THR A 24 -6.62 -0.98 6.20
CA THR A 24 -6.97 -2.07 7.11
C THR A 24 -5.95 -3.21 7.07
N PHE A 25 -5.90 -4.00 8.14
CA PHE A 25 -5.12 -5.24 8.19
C PHE A 25 -5.87 -6.45 7.62
N HIS A 26 -7.08 -6.25 7.08
CA HIS A 26 -7.83 -7.33 6.46
C HIS A 26 -7.09 -7.79 5.20
N ASP A 27 -6.80 -9.09 5.13
CA ASP A 27 -6.06 -9.72 4.04
C ASP A 27 -4.70 -9.06 3.71
N LEU A 28 -4.04 -8.46 4.70
CA LEU A 28 -2.66 -8.00 4.56
C LEU A 28 -1.75 -9.22 4.40
N GLU A 29 -1.12 -9.34 3.23
CA GLU A 29 -0.15 -10.40 2.95
C GLU A 29 1.15 -9.77 2.49
N VAL A 30 2.27 -10.19 3.08
CA VAL A 30 3.61 -9.91 2.58
C VAL A 30 4.30 -11.24 2.41
N LYS A 31 4.63 -11.61 1.17
CA LYS A 31 5.26 -12.89 0.84
C LYS A 31 6.40 -12.72 -0.14
N GLN A 32 7.32 -13.67 -0.10
CA GLN A 32 8.35 -13.79 -1.11
C GLN A 32 7.97 -14.94 -2.06
N THR A 33 7.93 -14.64 -3.36
CA THR A 33 7.66 -15.64 -4.41
C THR A 33 8.83 -16.61 -4.56
N GLU A 34 8.60 -17.72 -5.25
CA GLU A 34 9.64 -18.72 -5.57
C GLU A 34 10.83 -18.11 -6.33
N ASN A 35 10.58 -17.03 -7.07
CA ASN A 35 11.60 -16.26 -7.81
C ASN A 35 12.32 -15.21 -6.95
N LYS A 36 12.14 -15.24 -5.62
CA LYS A 36 12.73 -14.31 -4.63
C LYS A 36 12.24 -12.86 -4.72
N ILE A 37 11.11 -12.61 -5.39
CA ILE A 37 10.48 -11.29 -5.47
C ILE A 37 9.55 -11.11 -4.27
N TRP A 38 9.64 -9.97 -3.60
CA TRP A 38 8.73 -9.60 -2.51
C TRP A 38 7.45 -8.98 -3.08
N GLU A 39 6.31 -9.45 -2.59
CA GLU A 39 4.98 -8.97 -2.93
C GLU A 39 4.23 -8.58 -1.66
N GLY A 40 3.43 -7.53 -1.75
CA GLY A 40 2.58 -7.04 -0.66
C GLY A 40 1.17 -6.75 -1.17
N THR A 41 0.16 -7.27 -0.49
CA THR A 41 -1.27 -7.01 -0.76
C THR A 41 -1.84 -6.23 0.40
N VAL A 42 -2.51 -5.10 0.12
CA VAL A 42 -3.20 -4.28 1.12
C VAL A 42 -4.64 -4.05 0.65
N LEU A 43 -5.61 -4.31 1.52
CA LEU A 43 -7.02 -4.04 1.26
C LEU A 43 -7.44 -2.70 1.87
N PHE A 44 -7.91 -1.80 1.01
CA PHE A 44 -8.43 -0.50 1.40
C PHE A 44 -9.95 -0.56 1.60
N ASP A 45 -10.44 0.09 2.66
CA ASP A 45 -11.87 0.34 2.84
C ASP A 45 -12.24 1.66 2.14
N ILE A 46 -13.26 1.61 1.28
CA ILE A 46 -13.74 2.72 0.43
C ILE A 46 -15.07 3.29 0.93
#